data_AF-A0A2Z3L7V5-F1
#
_entry.id   AF-A0A2Z3L7V5-F1
#
_cell.length_a   1.000
_cell.length_b   1.000
_cell.length_c   1.000
_cell.angle_alpha   90.00
_cell.angle_beta   90.00
_cell.angle_gamma   90.00
#
_symmetry.space_group_name_H-M   'P 1'
#
loop_
_entity.id
_entity.type
_entity.pdbx_description
1 polymer ?
#
loop_
_entity_poly.entity_id
_entity_poly.type
_entity_poly.pdbx_seq_one_letter_code
_entity_poly.pdbx_strand_id
1 'polypeptide(L)'
;MSYLKSSDILQIERIFKKECQKFQYNWQGEYDLICNDGVLFRNSTISGFLPDIIKNRTLIPTALSQTCLRERVAPDYLHVFNMLGVVAMESELFNILLLTLNFFRSLGYTSDRLIIYGPAGNSLWMDLINSQANLRYIELLHNKQKYWVEWNFKNISIKGVRITIALDQVNRVVPVGNIIILSNAQSRKYIDAGFGIECIEAYPYGGVIEQIPRFSQLLSLVGAKQGFDFLRQLFAADLLITRGLLPGAKGHRHVLRCFLRKLIKNRPNFSVILPKMEKVLAADFSKLHKYLTEEAFALRTNKKSTSLAFKFYTRNPQMYNDAHLWSTFGLKNLNEKF
;
A
#
# COMPACT_ATOMS: atom_id res chain seq x y z
N MET A 1 -10.43 -9.33 5.86
CA MET A 1 -10.42 -7.83 5.92
C MET A 1 -10.38 -7.20 7.31
N SER A 2 -10.76 -7.91 8.39
CA SER A 2 -10.69 -7.44 9.79
C SER A 2 -9.31 -6.88 10.19
N TYR A 3 -8.22 -7.49 9.72
CA TYR A 3 -6.84 -7.10 10.01
C TYR A 3 -6.43 -5.71 9.48
N LEU A 4 -7.12 -5.18 8.47
CA LEU A 4 -6.91 -3.82 7.96
C LEU A 4 -7.62 -2.74 8.79
N LYS A 5 -8.39 -3.13 9.82
CA LYS A 5 -9.16 -2.23 10.68
C LYS A 5 -8.95 -2.60 12.15
N SER A 6 -7.72 -2.44 12.65
CA SER A 6 -7.45 -2.52 14.10
C SER A 6 -8.14 -1.38 14.85
N SER A 7 -8.29 -1.51 16.17
CA SER A 7 -8.74 -0.42 17.06
C SER A 7 -7.97 0.87 16.81
N ASP A 8 -6.66 0.73 16.61
CA ASP A 8 -5.72 1.84 16.48
C ASP A 8 -5.91 2.55 15.14
N ILE A 9 -6.11 1.81 14.04
CA ILE A 9 -6.50 2.41 12.74
C ILE A 9 -7.78 3.21 12.88
N LEU A 10 -8.82 2.61 13.48
CA LEU A 10 -10.11 3.27 13.62
C LEU A 10 -10.01 4.51 14.50
N GLN A 11 -9.14 4.50 15.52
CA GLN A 11 -8.87 5.67 16.33
C GLN A 11 -8.16 6.76 15.54
N ILE A 12 -7.10 6.43 14.78
CA ILE A 12 -6.37 7.39 13.94
C ILE A 12 -7.31 8.01 12.90
N GLU A 13 -8.14 7.19 12.23
CA GLU A 13 -9.13 7.68 11.26
C GLU A 13 -10.17 8.58 11.90
N ARG A 14 -10.69 8.24 13.09
CA ARG A 14 -11.65 9.08 13.83
C ARG A 14 -11.05 10.43 14.21
N ILE A 15 -9.80 10.44 14.67
CA ILE A 15 -9.09 11.68 15.01
C ILE A 15 -8.92 12.54 13.75
N PHE A 16 -8.46 11.95 12.64
CA PHE A 16 -8.33 12.66 11.37
C PHE A 16 -9.66 13.25 10.90
N LYS A 17 -10.73 12.45 10.89
CA LYS A 17 -12.08 12.87 10.51
C LYS A 17 -12.56 14.05 11.37
N LYS A 18 -12.34 13.99 12.69
CA LYS A 18 -12.70 15.07 13.62
C LYS A 18 -11.95 16.37 13.28
N GLU A 19 -10.68 16.28 12.94
CA GLU A 19 -9.91 17.46 12.54
C GLU A 19 -10.40 18.01 11.19
N CYS A 20 -10.69 17.17 10.19
CA CYS A 20 -11.24 17.61 8.91
C CYS A 20 -12.60 18.33 9.06
N GLN A 21 -13.43 17.92 10.02
CA GLN A 21 -14.72 18.57 10.30
C GLN A 21 -14.56 20.03 10.75
N LYS A 22 -13.47 20.37 11.45
CA LYS A 22 -13.20 21.76 11.85
C LYS A 22 -12.97 22.70 10.67
N PHE A 23 -12.51 22.16 9.54
CA PHE A 23 -12.30 22.88 8.28
C PHE A 23 -13.46 22.72 7.31
N GLN A 24 -14.58 22.11 7.73
CA GLN A 24 -15.77 21.88 6.91
C GLN A 24 -15.49 21.05 5.63
N TYR A 25 -14.48 20.19 5.64
CA TYR A 25 -14.17 19.34 4.50
C TYR A 25 -15.22 18.23 4.35
N ASN A 26 -15.60 17.95 3.10
CA ASN A 26 -16.52 16.86 2.80
C ASN A 26 -15.87 15.53 3.15
N TRP A 27 -16.57 14.65 3.87
CA TRP A 27 -16.07 13.30 4.15
C TRP A 27 -16.60 12.33 3.11
N GLN A 28 -15.73 11.90 2.19
CA GLN A 28 -16.06 10.91 1.18
C GLN A 28 -15.74 9.50 1.68
N GLY A 29 -16.60 8.54 1.36
CA GLY A 29 -16.33 7.13 1.56
C GLY A 29 -15.13 6.65 0.72
N GLU A 30 -14.72 5.41 0.94
CA GLU A 30 -13.64 4.80 0.16
C GLU A 30 -14.04 4.68 -1.32
N TYR A 31 -13.14 5.05 -2.24
CA TYR A 31 -13.33 4.76 -3.67
C TYR A 31 -13.01 3.30 -3.97
N ASP A 32 -13.59 2.79 -5.07
CA ASP A 32 -13.26 1.47 -5.58
C ASP A 32 -11.75 1.32 -5.83
N LEU A 33 -11.19 0.22 -5.31
CA LEU A 33 -9.77 -0.09 -5.43
C LEU A 33 -9.36 -0.30 -6.89
N ILE A 34 -10.21 -0.95 -7.69
CA ILE A 34 -9.95 -1.27 -9.08
C ILE A 34 -10.27 -0.03 -9.92
N CYS A 35 -9.31 0.41 -10.72
CA CYS A 35 -9.40 1.62 -11.51
C CYS A 35 -9.56 1.30 -13.00
N ASN A 36 -10.28 2.15 -13.72
CA ASN A 36 -10.33 2.10 -15.19
C ASN A 36 -9.55 3.26 -15.84
N ASP A 37 -9.07 4.23 -15.05
CA ASP A 37 -8.63 5.54 -15.51
C ASP A 37 -7.10 5.74 -15.42
N GLY A 38 -6.33 4.94 -16.15
CA GLY A 38 -4.87 5.15 -16.33
C GLY A 38 -3.96 4.62 -15.21
N VAL A 39 -4.53 4.15 -14.10
CA VAL A 39 -3.89 3.24 -13.12
C VAL A 39 -4.69 1.96 -12.98
N LEU A 40 -4.02 0.87 -12.59
CA LEU A 40 -4.68 -0.41 -12.32
C LEU A 40 -5.39 -0.41 -10.95
N PHE A 41 -4.71 0.10 -9.93
CA PHE A 41 -5.26 0.14 -8.57
C PHE A 41 -5.08 1.52 -7.96
N ARG A 42 -6.03 1.93 -7.12
CA ARG A 42 -5.90 3.12 -6.29
C ARG A 42 -4.65 2.96 -5.43
N ASN A 43 -3.70 3.87 -5.59
CA ASN A 43 -2.39 3.81 -4.92
C ASN A 43 -2.09 5.05 -4.05
N SER A 44 -3.07 5.95 -3.99
CA SER A 44 -3.08 7.27 -3.36
C SER A 44 -4.52 7.78 -3.26
N THR A 45 -4.74 8.77 -2.41
CA THR A 45 -6.02 9.47 -2.21
C THR A 45 -6.46 10.23 -3.46
N ILE A 46 -5.54 10.91 -4.13
CA ILE A 46 -5.83 11.61 -5.39
C ILE A 46 -6.32 10.73 -6.53
N SER A 47 -6.04 9.43 -6.52
CA SER A 47 -6.39 8.55 -7.64
C SER A 47 -7.89 8.64 -8.01
N GLY A 48 -8.77 8.78 -7.02
CA GLY A 48 -10.22 8.95 -7.21
C GLY A 48 -10.63 10.26 -7.91
N PHE A 49 -9.78 11.28 -7.85
CA PHE A 49 -10.04 12.64 -8.34
C PHE A 49 -9.34 12.94 -9.66
N LEU A 50 -8.54 12.01 -10.19
CA LEU A 50 -7.83 12.19 -11.45
C LEU A 50 -8.75 12.59 -12.62
N PRO A 51 -9.95 11.99 -12.82
CA PRO A 51 -10.84 12.42 -13.89
C PRO A 51 -11.23 13.90 -13.81
N ASP A 52 -11.44 14.43 -12.61
CA ASP A 52 -11.80 15.83 -12.41
C ASP A 52 -10.60 16.76 -12.59
N ILE A 53 -9.42 16.38 -12.08
CA ILE A 53 -8.17 17.12 -12.24
C ILE A 53 -7.75 17.23 -13.71
N ILE A 54 -7.88 16.14 -14.47
CA ILE A 54 -7.59 16.08 -15.91
C ILE A 54 -8.56 16.98 -16.69
N LYS A 55 -9.84 16.97 -16.30
CA LYS A 55 -10.89 17.84 -16.88
C LYS A 55 -10.86 19.27 -16.35
N ASN A 56 -9.85 19.61 -15.56
CA ASN A 56 -9.63 20.93 -14.98
C ASN A 56 -10.79 21.46 -14.12
N ARG A 57 -11.53 20.57 -13.46
CA ARG A 57 -12.70 20.92 -12.66
C ARG A 57 -12.29 21.48 -11.31
N THR A 58 -13.12 22.38 -10.77
CA THR A 58 -12.96 22.83 -9.38
C THR A 58 -13.30 21.67 -8.44
N LEU A 59 -12.42 21.38 -7.50
CA LEU A 59 -12.66 20.37 -6.47
C LEU A 59 -13.28 21.02 -5.23
N ILE A 60 -14.29 20.35 -4.68
CA ILE A 60 -14.75 20.61 -3.32
C ILE A 60 -13.73 19.97 -2.37
N PRO A 61 -13.19 20.69 -1.36
CA PRO A 61 -12.26 20.12 -0.40
C PRO A 61 -12.84 18.85 0.24
N THR A 62 -12.18 17.72 -0.02
CA THR A 62 -12.70 16.40 0.33
C THR A 62 -11.65 15.60 1.07
N ALA A 63 -12.03 15.11 2.25
CA ALA A 63 -11.26 14.18 3.06
C ALA A 63 -11.76 12.75 2.86
N LEU A 64 -10.85 11.77 2.92
CA LEU A 64 -11.18 10.35 2.78
C LEU A 64 -10.18 9.43 3.49
N SER A 65 -10.62 8.20 3.71
CA SER A 65 -9.78 7.05 4.09
C SER A 65 -9.80 6.05 2.92
N GLN A 66 -8.65 5.83 2.28
CA GLN A 66 -8.53 5.01 1.07
C GLN A 66 -7.65 3.78 1.31
N THR A 67 -8.20 2.58 1.09
CA THR A 67 -7.35 1.38 0.94
C THR A 67 -6.59 1.51 -0.37
N CYS A 68 -5.27 1.46 -0.29
CA CYS A 68 -4.38 1.58 -1.42
C CYS A 68 -3.68 0.26 -1.71
N LEU A 69 -3.39 0.00 -2.99
CA LEU A 69 -2.54 -1.10 -3.42
C LEU A 69 -1.39 -0.61 -4.31
N ARG A 70 -0.17 -1.03 -3.97
CA ARG A 70 1.04 -0.81 -4.77
C ARG A 70 1.67 -2.14 -5.15
N GLU A 71 1.74 -2.40 -6.45
CA GLU A 71 2.25 -3.68 -6.98
C GLU A 71 3.73 -3.90 -6.71
N ARG A 72 4.50 -2.80 -6.72
CA ARG A 72 5.94 -2.79 -6.52
C ARG A 72 6.25 -1.88 -5.35
N VAL A 73 6.82 -2.45 -4.30
CA VAL A 73 7.21 -1.75 -3.08
C VAL A 73 8.57 -2.26 -2.63
N ALA A 74 9.31 -1.42 -1.92
CA ALA A 74 10.55 -1.83 -1.27
C ALA A 74 10.28 -2.95 -0.23
N PRO A 75 11.28 -3.74 0.17
CA PRO A 75 11.09 -4.88 1.06
C PRO A 75 10.34 -4.55 2.35
N ASP A 76 10.62 -3.38 2.92
CA ASP A 76 10.10 -2.95 4.23
C ASP A 76 8.72 -2.29 4.15
N TYR A 77 8.08 -2.29 2.98
CA TYR A 77 6.79 -1.64 2.73
C TYR A 77 5.72 -2.66 2.37
N LEU A 78 4.48 -2.30 2.70
CA LEU A 78 3.30 -3.10 2.41
C LEU A 78 2.81 -2.88 0.98
N HIS A 79 2.31 -3.95 0.36
CA HIS A 79 1.55 -3.86 -0.89
C HIS A 79 0.18 -3.21 -0.67
N VAL A 80 -0.44 -3.48 0.48
CA VAL A 80 -1.75 -2.95 0.88
C VAL A 80 -1.58 -2.10 2.12
N PHE A 81 -2.09 -0.88 2.09
CA PHE A 81 -2.02 0.06 3.21
C PHE A 81 -3.22 1.00 3.14
N ASN A 82 -3.51 1.67 4.25
CA ASN A 82 -4.57 2.67 4.33
C ASN A 82 -3.95 4.07 4.26
N MET A 83 -4.56 4.94 3.48
CA MET A 83 -4.14 6.33 3.35
C MET A 83 -5.28 7.25 3.74
N LEU A 84 -5.05 8.05 4.76
CA LEU A 84 -5.89 9.20 5.07
C LEU A 84 -5.46 10.36 4.19
N GLY A 85 -6.39 11.14 3.67
CA GLY A 85 -5.98 12.31 2.91
C GLY A 85 -7.05 13.32 2.66
N VAL A 86 -6.61 14.44 2.12
CA VAL A 86 -7.42 15.56 1.65
C VAL A 86 -7.02 15.90 0.24
N VAL A 87 -8.03 16.04 -0.63
CA VAL A 87 -7.86 16.55 -1.98
C VAL A 87 -8.64 17.86 -2.13
N ALA A 88 -7.98 18.91 -2.59
CA ALA A 88 -8.56 20.25 -2.69
C ALA A 88 -7.88 21.12 -3.77
N MET A 89 -8.33 22.37 -3.89
CA MET A 89 -7.67 23.40 -4.71
C MET A 89 -6.43 23.96 -3.97
N GLU A 90 -5.47 24.57 -4.70
CA GLU A 90 -4.28 25.21 -4.09
C GLU A 90 -4.63 26.27 -3.02
N SER A 91 -5.78 26.93 -3.15
CA SER A 91 -6.26 27.91 -2.15
C SER A 91 -6.42 27.33 -0.74
N GLU A 92 -6.57 26.01 -0.61
CA GLU A 92 -6.69 25.33 0.69
C GLU A 92 -5.34 25.01 1.35
N LEU A 93 -4.22 25.42 0.76
CA LEU A 93 -2.89 25.04 1.23
C LEU A 93 -2.66 25.31 2.72
N PHE A 94 -3.01 26.52 3.15
CA PHE A 94 -2.86 26.94 4.53
C PHE A 94 -3.71 26.11 5.49
N ASN A 95 -4.98 25.88 5.13
CA ASN A 95 -5.90 25.06 5.93
C ASN A 95 -5.42 23.61 6.03
N ILE A 96 -4.91 23.03 4.93
CA ILE A 96 -4.37 21.67 4.91
C ILE A 96 -3.12 21.55 5.79
N LEU A 97 -2.27 22.56 5.81
CA LEU A 97 -1.10 22.59 6.69
C LEU A 97 -1.51 22.68 8.16
N LEU A 98 -2.44 23.58 8.52
CA LEU A 98 -2.98 23.64 9.88
C LEU A 98 -3.68 22.33 10.29
N LEU A 99 -4.46 21.74 9.39
CA LEU A 99 -5.08 20.43 9.58
C LEU A 99 -4.02 19.37 9.89
N THR A 100 -2.94 19.33 9.10
CA THR A 100 -1.85 18.38 9.27
C THR A 100 -1.24 18.50 10.66
N LEU A 101 -0.93 19.72 11.10
CA LEU A 101 -0.36 19.98 12.42
C LEU A 101 -1.32 19.59 13.55
N ASN A 102 -2.58 19.98 13.44
CA ASN A 102 -3.59 19.68 14.44
C ASN A 102 -3.88 18.17 14.52
N PHE A 103 -3.84 17.47 13.39
CA PHE A 103 -3.98 16.02 13.33
C PHE A 103 -2.86 15.32 14.10
N PHE A 104 -1.59 15.63 13.81
CA PHE A 104 -0.48 15.00 14.53
C PHE A 104 -0.44 15.40 16.01
N ARG A 105 -0.79 16.65 16.37
CA ARG A 105 -0.97 17.06 17.77
C ARG A 105 -2.07 16.26 18.48
N SER A 106 -3.19 16.02 17.80
CA SER A 106 -4.31 15.25 18.34
C SER A 106 -3.99 13.76 18.50
N LEU A 107 -2.98 13.26 17.78
CA LEU A 107 -2.38 11.94 18.00
C LEU A 107 -1.36 11.92 19.17
N GLY A 108 -1.08 13.06 19.79
CA GLY A 108 -0.13 13.20 20.90
C GLY A 108 1.30 13.49 20.47
N TYR A 109 1.56 13.77 19.19
CA TYR A 109 2.89 14.15 18.72
C TYR A 109 3.15 15.63 18.98
N THR A 110 4.29 15.92 19.58
CA THR A 110 4.77 17.29 19.81
C THR A 110 5.41 17.86 18.55
N SER A 111 5.37 19.19 18.38
CA SER A 111 5.83 19.86 17.14
C SER A 111 7.34 19.67 16.88
N ASP A 112 8.16 19.49 17.92
CA ASP A 112 9.59 19.17 17.82
C ASP A 112 9.86 17.79 17.20
N ARG A 113 8.88 16.88 17.22
CA ARG A 113 8.96 15.57 16.56
C ARG A 113 8.56 15.63 15.10
N LEU A 114 7.91 16.69 14.63
CA LEU A 114 7.51 16.82 13.23
C LEU A 114 8.62 17.47 12.43
N ILE A 115 9.10 16.76 11.41
CA ILE A 115 10.06 17.26 10.43
C ILE A 115 9.36 17.38 9.08
N ILE A 116 9.50 18.53 8.44
CA ILE A 116 9.01 18.77 7.09
C ILE A 116 10.20 18.84 6.15
N TYR A 117 10.21 17.98 5.15
CA TYR A 117 11.18 18.00 4.07
C TYR A 117 10.55 18.63 2.83
N GLY A 118 11.23 19.58 2.21
CA GLY A 118 10.71 20.25 1.01
C GLY A 118 11.79 20.71 0.05
N PRO A 119 11.41 21.16 -1.14
CA PRO A 119 12.37 21.67 -2.13
C PRO A 119 13.06 22.93 -1.60
N ALA A 120 14.37 23.02 -1.86
CA ALA A 120 15.13 24.23 -1.57
C ALA A 120 14.58 25.44 -2.34
N GLY A 121 14.57 26.62 -1.70
CA GLY A 121 14.22 27.89 -2.33
C GLY A 121 12.73 28.12 -2.57
N ASN A 122 11.84 27.31 -1.97
CA ASN A 122 10.40 27.52 -2.08
C ASN A 122 9.90 28.37 -0.89
N SER A 123 9.88 29.70 -1.09
CA SER A 123 9.51 30.68 -0.06
C SER A 123 8.09 30.47 0.50
N LEU A 124 7.14 30.03 -0.32
CA LEU A 124 5.75 29.80 0.10
C LEU A 124 5.67 28.80 1.27
N TRP A 125 6.41 27.69 1.20
CA TRP A 125 6.44 26.71 2.29
C TRP A 125 7.21 27.24 3.49
N MET A 126 8.33 27.93 3.24
CA MET A 126 9.16 28.50 4.29
C MET A 126 8.39 29.49 5.14
N ASP A 127 7.71 30.46 4.53
CA ASP A 127 6.97 31.49 5.24
C ASP A 127 5.85 30.88 6.09
N LEU A 128 5.15 29.90 5.52
CA LEU A 128 4.05 29.22 6.18
C LEU A 128 4.53 28.35 7.34
N ILE A 129 5.65 27.63 7.18
CA ILE A 129 6.22 26.81 8.24
C ILE A 129 6.87 27.69 9.32
N ASN A 130 7.56 28.77 8.94
CA ASN A 130 8.15 29.73 9.87
C ASN A 130 7.09 30.46 10.72
N SER A 131 5.88 30.65 10.18
CA SER A 131 4.74 31.18 10.95
C SER A 131 4.28 30.25 12.07
N GLN A 132 4.67 28.97 12.04
CA GLN A 132 4.31 27.95 13.01
C GLN A 132 5.51 27.66 13.92
N ALA A 133 5.45 28.11 15.17
CA ALA A 133 6.55 27.95 16.12
C ALA A 133 7.02 26.48 16.24
N ASN A 134 8.35 26.29 16.24
CA ASN A 134 9.05 25.03 16.51
C ASN A 134 8.89 23.90 15.48
N LEU A 135 8.47 24.18 14.24
CA LEU A 135 8.55 23.18 13.17
C LEU A 135 9.94 23.17 12.52
N ARG A 136 10.51 21.98 12.39
CA ARG A 136 11.79 21.79 11.70
C ARG A 136 11.55 21.60 10.21
N TYR A 137 11.95 22.58 9.39
CA TYR A 137 12.01 22.42 7.95
C TYR A 137 13.42 22.07 7.48
N ILE A 138 13.52 21.07 6.61
CA ILE A 138 14.78 20.65 5.99
C ILE A 138 14.65 20.80 4.48
N GLU A 139 15.42 21.71 3.92
CA GLU A 139 15.53 21.91 2.48
C GLU A 139 16.31 20.77 1.82
N LEU A 140 15.75 20.25 0.73
CA LEU A 140 16.35 19.21 -0.07
C LEU A 140 16.67 19.73 -1.47
N LEU A 141 17.92 19.51 -1.89
CA LEU A 141 18.37 19.81 -3.24
C LEU A 141 17.80 18.77 -4.22
N HIS A 142 17.20 19.25 -5.32
CA HIS A 142 16.50 18.42 -6.31
C HIS A 142 17.32 17.27 -6.90
N ASN A 143 18.64 17.40 -6.98
CA ASN A 143 19.53 16.46 -7.65
C ASN A 143 19.84 15.17 -6.87
N LYS A 144 19.78 15.17 -5.53
CA LYS A 144 20.15 14.00 -4.71
C LYS A 144 18.96 13.24 -4.13
N GLN A 145 17.80 13.89 -3.97
CA GLN A 145 16.64 13.33 -3.26
C GLN A 145 15.32 13.58 -3.97
N LYS A 146 15.31 13.42 -5.30
CA LYS A 146 14.13 13.61 -6.17
C LYS A 146 12.85 12.96 -5.64
N TYR A 147 12.98 11.77 -5.04
CA TYR A 147 11.87 11.02 -4.43
C TYR A 147 11.35 11.59 -3.11
N TRP A 148 11.81 12.74 -2.63
CA TRP A 148 11.28 13.43 -1.44
C TRP A 148 10.52 14.71 -1.79
N VAL A 149 10.84 15.32 -2.94
CA VAL A 149 10.37 16.66 -3.32
C VAL A 149 9.63 16.72 -4.65
N GLU A 150 9.67 15.64 -5.44
CA GLU A 150 8.90 15.53 -6.68
C GLU A 150 7.87 14.41 -6.60
N TRP A 151 6.76 14.63 -7.29
CA TRP A 151 5.76 13.62 -7.53
C TRP A 151 5.32 13.64 -8.99
N ASN A 152 5.14 12.47 -9.58
CA ASN A 152 4.73 12.34 -10.96
C ASN A 152 3.87 11.07 -11.12
N PHE A 153 2.75 11.21 -11.83
CA PHE A 153 1.94 10.09 -12.23
C PHE A 153 2.41 9.54 -13.57
N LYS A 154 3.08 8.39 -13.59
CA LYS A 154 3.87 7.89 -14.75
C LYS A 154 3.14 7.80 -16.10
N ASN A 155 1.81 7.85 -16.13
CA ASN A 155 0.99 7.71 -17.34
C ASN A 155 0.06 8.90 -17.61
N ILE A 156 0.10 9.94 -16.77
CA ILE A 156 -0.76 11.12 -16.89
C ILE A 156 0.16 12.33 -16.74
N SER A 157 0.02 13.35 -17.57
CA SER A 157 0.86 14.56 -17.57
C SER A 157 0.64 15.47 -16.34
N ILE A 158 0.40 14.88 -15.17
CA ILE A 158 0.28 15.55 -13.88
C ILE A 158 1.60 15.40 -13.13
N LYS A 159 2.20 16.54 -12.81
CA LYS A 159 3.42 16.64 -12.00
C LYS A 159 3.10 17.44 -10.75
N GLY A 160 3.85 17.22 -9.68
CA GLY A 160 3.67 17.97 -8.47
C GLY A 160 4.97 18.23 -7.72
N VAL A 161 4.97 19.35 -7.03
CA VAL A 161 5.95 19.69 -6.00
C VAL A 161 5.46 19.09 -4.70
N ARG A 162 6.34 18.39 -4.00
CA ARG A 162 6.00 17.66 -2.78
C ARG A 162 6.77 18.20 -1.59
N ILE A 163 6.08 18.25 -0.45
CA ILE A 163 6.71 18.21 0.86
C ILE A 163 6.40 16.86 1.52
N THR A 164 7.39 16.32 2.21
CA THR A 164 7.26 15.06 2.96
C THR A 164 7.18 15.40 4.44
N ILE A 165 6.16 14.86 5.12
CA ILE A 165 5.99 14.95 6.56
C ILE A 165 6.58 13.69 7.19
N ALA A 166 7.47 13.89 8.15
CA ALA A 166 8.13 12.82 8.86
C ALA A 166 8.09 13.04 10.38
N LEU A 167 8.20 11.95 11.12
CA LEU A 167 8.38 11.96 12.56
C LEU A 167 9.83 11.63 12.92
N ASP A 168 10.40 12.43 13.81
CA ASP A 168 11.72 12.22 14.38
C ASP A 168 11.67 11.19 15.50
N GLN A 169 12.52 10.18 15.39
CA GLN A 169 12.71 9.14 16.38
C GLN A 169 14.19 9.01 16.69
N VAL A 170 14.52 8.55 17.90
CA VAL A 170 15.91 8.33 18.31
C VAL A 170 16.62 7.46 17.26
N ASN A 171 17.56 8.08 16.51
CA ASN A 171 18.34 7.50 15.42
C ASN A 171 17.60 7.18 14.10
N ARG A 172 16.35 7.61 13.89
CA ARG A 172 15.63 7.37 12.64
C ARG A 172 14.56 8.43 12.35
N VAL A 173 14.44 8.79 11.07
CA VAL A 173 13.32 9.60 10.56
C VAL A 173 12.31 8.70 9.85
N VAL A 174 11.04 8.80 10.23
CA VAL A 174 9.95 7.96 9.69
C VAL A 174 9.02 8.83 8.83
N PRO A 175 8.99 8.66 7.49
CA PRO A 175 8.05 9.39 6.64
C PRO A 175 6.63 8.88 6.88
N VAL A 176 5.72 9.77 7.27
CA VAL A 176 4.34 9.44 7.64
C VAL A 176 3.31 9.95 6.64
N GLY A 177 3.67 10.94 5.83
CA GLY A 177 2.79 11.45 4.80
C GLY A 177 3.44 12.48 3.89
N ASN A 178 2.65 13.01 2.97
CA ASN A 178 3.09 14.02 2.01
C ASN A 178 1.99 15.04 1.78
N ILE A 179 2.36 16.26 1.43
CA ILE A 179 1.47 17.26 0.84
C ILE A 179 2.05 17.60 -0.53
N ILE A 180 1.24 17.50 -1.57
CA ILE A 180 1.68 17.62 -2.96
C ILE A 180 0.84 18.70 -3.62
N ILE A 181 1.50 19.75 -4.12
CA ILE A 181 0.88 20.72 -5.03
C ILE A 181 1.07 20.20 -6.44
N LEU A 182 -0.03 19.89 -7.10
CA LEU A 182 -0.09 19.28 -8.42
C LEU A 182 -0.45 20.34 -9.44
N SER A 183 0.23 20.33 -10.56
CA SER A 183 -0.11 21.16 -11.71
C SER A 183 -0.60 20.26 -12.84
N ASN A 184 -1.78 20.59 -13.39
CA ASN A 184 -2.23 19.98 -14.65
C ASN A 184 -1.71 20.77 -15.86
N ALA A 185 -1.97 20.25 -17.07
CA ALA A 185 -1.54 20.88 -18.33
C ALA A 185 -2.15 22.28 -18.57
N GLN A 186 -3.22 22.63 -17.86
CA GLN A 186 -3.92 23.92 -17.97
C GLN A 186 -3.53 24.89 -16.84
N SER A 187 -2.39 24.64 -16.18
CA SER A 187 -1.82 25.48 -15.11
C SER A 187 -2.68 25.65 -13.86
N ARG A 188 -3.78 24.89 -13.73
CA ARG A 188 -4.55 24.87 -12.48
C ARG A 188 -3.86 23.96 -11.48
N LYS A 189 -3.88 24.39 -10.23
CA LYS A 189 -3.18 23.72 -9.15
C LYS A 189 -4.14 23.11 -8.13
N TYR A 190 -3.78 21.91 -7.71
CA TYR A 190 -4.53 21.07 -6.79
C TYR A 190 -3.62 20.64 -5.65
N ILE A 191 -4.20 20.24 -4.54
CA ILE A 191 -3.46 19.69 -3.41
C ILE A 191 -3.92 18.26 -3.16
N ASP A 192 -2.95 17.37 -2.96
CA ASP A 192 -3.15 16.04 -2.38
C ASP A 192 -2.31 15.94 -1.11
N ALA A 193 -2.96 15.91 0.04
CA ALA A 193 -2.34 15.55 1.31
C ALA A 193 -2.68 14.10 1.63
N GLY A 194 -1.67 13.26 1.85
CA GLY A 194 -1.84 11.83 2.08
C GLY A 194 -0.93 11.29 3.17
N PHE A 195 -1.51 10.61 4.16
CA PHE A 195 -0.85 10.07 5.34
C PHE A 195 -1.07 8.56 5.44
N GLY A 196 0.00 7.78 5.47
CA GLY A 196 -0.07 6.32 5.59
C GLY A 196 -0.34 5.92 7.03
N ILE A 197 -1.50 5.32 7.31
CA ILE A 197 -1.89 4.96 8.68
C ILE A 197 -0.88 3.99 9.29
N GLU A 198 -0.44 3.00 8.51
CA GLU A 198 0.57 2.01 8.92
C GLU A 198 1.92 2.66 9.27
N CYS A 199 2.30 3.74 8.58
CA CYS A 199 3.55 4.46 8.91
C CYS A 199 3.42 5.23 10.22
N ILE A 200 2.25 5.80 10.49
CA ILE A 200 1.94 6.48 11.76
C ILE A 200 1.94 5.45 12.90
N GLU A 201 1.27 4.32 12.71
CA GLU A 201 1.19 3.23 13.69
C GLU A 201 2.56 2.58 13.94
N ALA A 202 3.46 2.57 12.94
CA ALA A 202 4.82 2.05 13.09
C ALA A 202 5.74 2.96 13.92
N TYR A 203 5.39 4.23 14.15
CA TYR A 203 6.27 5.20 14.80
C TYR A 203 6.73 4.76 16.21
N PRO A 204 5.85 4.31 17.14
CA PRO A 204 6.28 3.80 18.44
C PRO A 204 7.23 2.59 18.35
N TYR A 205 7.26 1.91 17.19
CA TYR A 205 8.05 0.71 16.92
C TYR A 205 9.24 0.96 15.99
N GLY A 206 9.84 2.14 16.05
CA GLY A 206 11.05 2.40 15.28
C GLY A 206 10.78 2.72 13.81
N GLY A 207 9.52 2.97 13.42
CA GLY A 207 9.10 2.99 12.02
C GLY A 207 9.19 1.62 11.33
N VAL A 208 9.27 0.53 12.10
CA VAL A 208 9.33 -0.84 11.57
C VAL A 208 7.93 -1.42 11.53
N ILE A 209 7.35 -1.51 10.32
CA ILE A 209 5.98 -1.99 10.12
C ILE A 209 5.78 -3.41 10.70
N GLU A 210 6.78 -4.28 10.57
CA GLU A 210 6.73 -5.66 11.09
C GLU A 210 6.51 -5.74 12.60
N GLN A 211 6.88 -4.70 13.34
CA GLN A 211 6.79 -4.67 14.80
C GLN A 211 5.42 -4.19 15.30
N ILE A 212 4.58 -3.62 14.43
CA ILE A 212 3.20 -3.26 14.78
C ILE A 212 2.46 -4.53 15.26
N PRO A 213 1.70 -4.48 16.38
CA PRO A 213 1.11 -5.65 17.02
C PRO A 213 0.38 -6.61 16.08
N ARG A 214 -0.46 -6.09 15.18
CA ARG A 214 -1.21 -6.93 14.23
C ARG A 214 -0.34 -7.63 13.19
N PHE A 215 0.82 -7.07 12.84
CA PHE A 215 1.78 -7.73 11.95
C PHE A 215 2.70 -8.66 12.74
N SER A 216 3.21 -8.24 13.90
CA SER A 216 4.13 -9.04 14.72
C SER A 216 3.47 -10.32 15.25
N GLN A 217 2.19 -10.27 15.64
CA GLN A 217 1.42 -11.45 16.01
C GLN A 217 1.33 -12.46 14.86
N LEU A 218 1.02 -12.01 13.64
CA LEU A 218 0.97 -12.88 12.46
C LEU A 218 2.36 -13.41 12.10
N LEU A 219 3.39 -12.58 12.19
CA LEU A 219 4.79 -12.96 11.95
C LEU A 219 5.28 -14.03 12.92
N SER A 220 4.84 -13.99 14.18
CA SER A 220 5.17 -15.03 15.16
C SER A 220 4.68 -16.42 14.75
N LEU A 221 3.64 -16.48 13.91
CA LEU A 221 3.09 -17.73 13.38
C LEU A 221 3.87 -18.24 12.16
N VAL A 222 4.51 -17.36 11.39
CA VAL A 222 5.13 -17.68 10.08
C VAL A 222 6.66 -17.58 10.05
N GLY A 223 7.29 -16.98 11.06
CA GLY A 223 8.73 -16.68 11.12
C GLY A 223 9.08 -15.32 10.52
N ALA A 224 10.04 -14.60 11.11
CA ALA A 224 10.19 -13.15 10.92
C ALA A 224 10.44 -12.67 9.46
N LYS A 225 11.57 -13.04 8.83
CA LYS A 225 11.98 -12.40 7.57
C LYS A 225 11.24 -12.89 6.33
N GLN A 226 11.14 -14.21 6.15
CA GLN A 226 10.38 -14.78 5.04
C GLN A 226 8.87 -14.61 5.25
N GLY A 227 8.43 -14.55 6.52
CA GLY A 227 7.04 -14.33 6.87
C GLY A 227 6.53 -12.96 6.46
N PHE A 228 7.34 -11.89 6.57
CA PHE A 228 6.83 -10.55 6.19
C PHE A 228 6.56 -10.43 4.70
N ASP A 229 7.48 -10.92 3.85
CA ASP A 229 7.23 -10.97 2.41
C ASP A 229 5.98 -11.82 2.10
N PHE A 230 5.85 -12.97 2.75
CA PHE A 230 4.68 -13.82 2.59
C PHE A 230 3.38 -13.09 2.98
N LEU A 231 3.33 -12.45 4.15
CA LEU A 231 2.15 -11.75 4.66
C LEU A 231 1.73 -10.59 3.76
N ARG A 232 2.67 -9.77 3.26
CA ARG A 232 2.32 -8.68 2.35
C ARG A 232 1.77 -9.18 1.01
N GLN A 233 2.26 -10.31 0.48
CA GLN A 233 1.65 -10.94 -0.70
C GLN A 233 0.26 -11.49 -0.36
N LEU A 234 0.09 -12.06 0.83
CA LEU A 234 -1.16 -12.66 1.31
C LEU A 234 -2.26 -11.60 1.39
N PHE A 235 -1.98 -10.48 2.05
CA PHE A 235 -2.93 -9.38 2.19
C PHE A 235 -3.33 -8.78 0.84
N ALA A 236 -2.39 -8.66 -0.10
CA ALA A 236 -2.67 -8.18 -1.44
C ALA A 236 -3.57 -9.14 -2.23
N ALA A 237 -3.28 -10.45 -2.17
CA ALA A 237 -4.11 -11.46 -2.82
C ALA A 237 -5.52 -11.52 -2.21
N ASP A 238 -5.64 -11.52 -0.89
CA ASP A 238 -6.92 -11.53 -0.18
C ASP A 238 -7.78 -10.32 -0.51
N LEU A 239 -7.18 -9.12 -0.48
CA LEU A 239 -7.87 -7.88 -0.82
C LEU A 239 -8.48 -7.97 -2.22
N LEU A 240 -7.70 -8.41 -3.20
CA LEU A 240 -8.15 -8.50 -4.59
C LEU A 240 -9.26 -9.55 -4.79
N ILE A 241 -9.12 -10.73 -4.17
CA ILE A 241 -10.16 -11.78 -4.22
C ILE A 241 -11.43 -11.31 -3.52
N THR A 242 -11.31 -10.64 -2.38
CA THR A 242 -12.46 -10.09 -1.64
C THR A 242 -13.20 -9.03 -2.45
N ARG A 243 -12.49 -8.28 -3.31
CA ARG A 243 -13.06 -7.35 -4.29
C ARG A 243 -13.57 -8.04 -5.57
N GLY A 244 -13.70 -9.36 -5.58
CA GLY A 244 -14.28 -10.14 -6.68
C GLY A 244 -13.35 -10.40 -7.86
N LEU A 245 -12.05 -10.15 -7.70
CA LEU A 245 -11.10 -10.36 -8.78
C LEU A 245 -10.70 -11.83 -8.90
N LEU A 246 -10.74 -12.35 -10.12
CA LEU A 246 -10.21 -13.68 -10.47
C LEU A 246 -8.84 -13.54 -11.15
N PRO A 247 -7.89 -14.48 -10.95
CA PRO A 247 -6.60 -14.41 -11.60
C PRO A 247 -6.71 -14.62 -13.12
N GLY A 248 -5.74 -14.07 -13.86
CA GLY A 248 -5.79 -14.08 -15.31
C GLY A 248 -4.49 -13.62 -15.96
N ALA A 249 -4.50 -13.45 -17.29
CA ALA A 249 -3.28 -13.19 -18.05
C ALA A 249 -2.91 -11.70 -18.16
N LYS A 250 -3.87 -10.78 -18.03
CA LYS A 250 -3.72 -9.33 -18.29
C LYS A 250 -4.30 -8.46 -17.17
N GLY A 251 -3.85 -7.20 -17.11
CA GLY A 251 -4.39 -6.15 -16.23
C GLY A 251 -4.42 -6.54 -14.76
N HIS A 252 -5.48 -6.13 -14.05
CA HIS A 252 -5.70 -6.45 -12.64
C HIS A 252 -5.55 -7.95 -12.33
N ARG A 253 -6.12 -8.79 -13.20
CA ARG A 253 -6.11 -10.25 -13.05
C ARG A 253 -4.70 -10.84 -13.12
N HIS A 254 -3.82 -10.24 -13.92
CA HIS A 254 -2.41 -10.62 -13.97
C HIS A 254 -1.70 -10.34 -12.65
N VAL A 255 -1.98 -9.20 -12.04
CA VAL A 255 -1.37 -8.79 -10.77
C VAL A 255 -1.75 -9.73 -9.65
N LEU A 256 -3.03 -10.07 -9.52
CA LEU A 256 -3.49 -11.11 -8.58
C LEU A 256 -2.77 -12.43 -8.83
N ARG A 257 -2.68 -12.88 -10.09
CA ARG A 257 -1.95 -14.10 -10.44
C ARG A 257 -0.48 -14.05 -10.01
N CYS A 258 0.18 -12.90 -10.13
CA CYS A 258 1.55 -12.71 -9.68
C CYS A 258 1.70 -12.81 -8.15
N PHE A 259 0.77 -12.23 -7.38
CA PHE A 259 0.74 -12.39 -5.93
C PHE A 259 0.52 -13.85 -5.52
N LEU A 260 -0.45 -14.54 -6.12
CA LEU A 260 -0.70 -15.95 -5.86
C LEU A 260 0.50 -16.85 -6.21
N ARG A 261 1.19 -16.59 -7.33
CA ARG A 261 2.41 -17.31 -7.69
C ARG A 261 3.53 -17.12 -6.67
N LYS A 262 3.72 -15.91 -6.16
CA LYS A 262 4.70 -15.64 -5.10
C LYS A 262 4.33 -16.35 -3.81
N LEU A 263 3.05 -16.35 -3.42
CA LEU A 263 2.58 -17.10 -2.24
C LEU A 263 2.84 -18.60 -2.37
N ILE A 264 2.62 -19.17 -3.55
CA ILE A 264 2.90 -20.59 -3.81
C ILE A 264 4.40 -20.86 -3.77
N LYS A 265 5.21 -20.02 -4.41
CA LYS A 265 6.68 -20.18 -4.48
C LYS A 265 7.34 -20.00 -3.12
N ASN A 266 6.93 -18.97 -2.38
CA ASN A 266 7.46 -18.60 -1.09
C ASN A 266 6.71 -19.29 0.04
N ARG A 267 5.87 -20.30 -0.26
CA ARG A 267 5.28 -21.16 0.76
C ARG A 267 6.46 -21.78 1.52
N PRO A 268 6.73 -21.38 2.77
CA PRO A 268 7.73 -22.04 3.59
C PRO A 268 7.43 -23.55 3.65
N ASN A 269 8.42 -24.37 4.03
CA ASN A 269 8.28 -25.81 4.30
C ASN A 269 7.26 -26.05 5.45
N PHE A 270 5.98 -25.86 5.15
CA PHE A 270 4.89 -25.68 6.09
C PHE A 270 4.21 -27.00 6.47
N SER A 271 4.90 -28.14 6.54
CA SER A 271 4.27 -29.34 7.12
C SER A 271 3.83 -29.11 8.58
N VAL A 272 4.46 -28.17 9.29
CA VAL A 272 4.20 -27.88 10.72
C VAL A 272 3.33 -26.64 10.97
N ILE A 273 3.40 -25.62 10.09
CA ILE A 273 2.73 -24.31 10.31
C ILE A 273 1.38 -24.23 9.59
N LEU A 274 1.17 -25.02 8.53
CA LEU A 274 -0.07 -25.02 7.77
C LEU A 274 -1.32 -25.20 8.64
N PRO A 275 -1.38 -26.08 9.65
CA PRO A 275 -2.59 -26.26 10.44
C PRO A 275 -2.96 -25.03 11.29
N LYS A 276 -1.96 -24.33 11.84
CA LYS A 276 -2.18 -23.09 12.62
C LYS A 276 -2.58 -21.94 11.69
N MET A 277 -1.90 -21.84 10.55
CA MET A 277 -2.25 -20.87 9.53
C MET A 277 -3.56 -21.18 8.84
N GLU A 278 -3.95 -22.43 8.65
CA GLU A 278 -5.22 -22.83 8.04
C GLU A 278 -6.38 -22.40 8.92
N LYS A 279 -6.24 -22.46 10.25
CA LYS A 279 -7.25 -21.87 11.14
C LYS A 279 -7.38 -20.36 10.95
N VAL A 280 -6.26 -19.64 10.89
CA VAL A 280 -6.26 -18.18 10.64
C VAL A 280 -6.75 -17.86 9.23
N LEU A 281 -6.34 -18.62 8.22
CA LEU A 281 -6.75 -18.46 6.83
C LEU A 281 -8.22 -18.82 6.63
N ALA A 282 -8.74 -19.85 7.29
CA ALA A 282 -10.14 -20.21 7.26
C ALA A 282 -11.03 -19.18 7.98
N ALA A 283 -10.53 -18.57 9.06
CA ALA A 283 -11.28 -17.54 9.79
C ALA A 283 -11.21 -16.16 9.10
N ASP A 284 -10.01 -15.63 8.88
CA ASP A 284 -9.79 -14.25 8.45
C ASP A 284 -9.61 -14.08 6.93
N PHE A 285 -9.33 -15.18 6.21
CA PHE A 285 -9.02 -15.22 4.77
C PHE A 285 -9.85 -16.27 4.01
N SER A 286 -11.05 -16.59 4.49
CA SER A 286 -11.82 -17.77 4.05
C SER A 286 -11.97 -17.90 2.52
N LYS A 287 -12.18 -16.77 1.82
CA LYS A 287 -12.26 -16.71 0.36
C LYS A 287 -10.94 -17.09 -0.31
N LEU A 288 -9.83 -16.54 0.16
CA LEU A 288 -8.49 -16.88 -0.33
C LEU A 288 -8.12 -18.32 0.04
N HIS A 289 -8.49 -18.79 1.23
CA HIS A 289 -8.26 -20.17 1.62
C HIS A 289 -8.96 -21.14 0.66
N LYS A 290 -10.26 -20.94 0.42
CA LYS A 290 -11.05 -21.69 -0.56
C LYS A 290 -10.39 -21.67 -1.94
N TYR A 291 -9.94 -20.49 -2.38
CA TYR A 291 -9.22 -20.32 -3.64
C TYR A 291 -7.93 -21.16 -3.69
N LEU A 292 -7.14 -21.13 -2.62
CA LEU A 292 -5.87 -21.85 -2.54
C LEU A 292 -6.02 -23.36 -2.37
N THR A 293 -7.11 -23.84 -1.77
CA THR A 293 -7.37 -25.27 -1.59
C THR A 293 -8.07 -25.90 -2.79
N GLU A 294 -9.04 -25.20 -3.38
CA GLU A 294 -9.89 -25.73 -4.45
C GLU A 294 -9.39 -25.32 -5.85
N GLU A 295 -9.05 -24.04 -6.07
CA GLU A 295 -8.71 -23.52 -7.40
C GLU A 295 -7.21 -23.48 -7.72
N ALA A 296 -6.34 -23.30 -6.72
CA ALA A 296 -4.90 -23.36 -6.96
C ALA A 296 -4.44 -24.78 -7.36
N PHE A 297 -5.22 -25.81 -7.02
CA PHE A 297 -5.06 -27.16 -7.54
C PHE A 297 -5.28 -27.17 -9.07
N ALA A 298 -6.33 -26.50 -9.56
CA ALA A 298 -6.62 -26.35 -10.98
C ALA A 298 -5.59 -25.49 -11.75
N LEU A 299 -5.03 -24.45 -11.12
CA LEU A 299 -3.97 -23.60 -11.71
C LEU A 299 -2.62 -24.31 -11.85
N ARG A 300 -2.32 -25.28 -11.00
CA ARG A 300 -1.13 -26.16 -11.09
C ARG A 300 -1.29 -27.17 -12.21
N THR A 301 -2.50 -27.71 -12.36
CA THR A 301 -2.89 -28.58 -13.46
C THR A 301 -3.34 -27.77 -14.69
N ASN A 302 -2.53 -26.86 -15.23
CA ASN A 302 -2.78 -26.34 -16.59
C ASN A 302 -2.17 -27.29 -17.63
N LYS A 303 -2.86 -27.60 -18.74
CA LYS A 303 -2.35 -28.48 -19.83
C LYS A 303 -0.92 -28.10 -20.26
N LYS A 304 -0.56 -26.81 -20.22
CA LYS A 304 0.82 -26.34 -20.47
C LYS A 304 1.83 -26.79 -19.42
N SER A 305 1.51 -26.73 -18.12
CA SER A 305 2.39 -27.20 -17.04
C SER A 305 2.62 -28.70 -17.15
N THR A 306 1.59 -29.45 -17.54
CA THR A 306 1.65 -30.91 -17.73
C THR A 306 2.46 -31.27 -18.97
N SER A 307 2.25 -30.57 -20.09
CA SER A 307 3.05 -30.72 -21.30
C SER A 307 4.53 -30.32 -21.09
N LEU A 308 4.80 -29.27 -20.32
CA LEU A 308 6.17 -28.90 -19.95
C LEU A 308 6.81 -29.95 -19.04
N ALA A 309 6.11 -30.39 -17.98
CA ALA A 309 6.57 -31.42 -17.06
C ALA A 309 6.90 -32.71 -17.81
N PHE A 310 6.02 -33.12 -18.73
CA PHE A 310 6.23 -34.28 -19.60
C PHE A 310 7.46 -34.09 -20.50
N LYS A 311 7.64 -32.91 -21.10
CA LYS A 311 8.80 -32.58 -21.95
C LYS A 311 10.13 -32.57 -21.17
N PHE A 312 10.13 -32.19 -19.90
CA PHE A 312 11.33 -32.22 -19.04
C PHE A 312 11.60 -33.63 -18.49
N TYR A 313 10.56 -34.35 -18.07
CA TYR A 313 10.66 -35.72 -17.59
C TYR A 313 11.19 -36.67 -18.68
N THR A 314 10.63 -36.60 -19.89
CA THR A 314 11.10 -37.41 -21.04
C THR A 314 12.57 -37.19 -21.39
N ARG A 315 13.12 -36.00 -21.08
CA ARG A 315 14.53 -35.70 -21.31
C ARG A 315 15.45 -36.19 -20.21
N ASN A 316 15.00 -36.24 -18.95
CA ASN A 316 15.85 -36.57 -17.80
C ASN A 316 15.03 -37.23 -16.66
N PRO A 317 14.51 -38.45 -16.84
CA PRO A 317 13.52 -39.04 -15.91
C PRO A 317 14.07 -39.22 -14.49
N GLN A 318 15.36 -39.56 -14.34
CA GLN A 318 16.04 -39.69 -13.05
C GLN A 318 16.08 -38.41 -12.18
N MET A 319 15.88 -37.21 -12.74
CA MET A 319 15.89 -35.95 -11.95
C MET A 319 14.52 -35.59 -11.35
N TYR A 320 13.44 -36.23 -11.77
CA TYR A 320 12.07 -35.77 -11.48
C TYR A 320 11.27 -36.86 -10.76
N ASN A 321 11.51 -37.01 -9.45
CA ASN A 321 10.65 -37.80 -8.57
C ASN A 321 9.35 -37.04 -8.22
N ASP A 322 8.39 -37.72 -7.58
CA ASP A 322 7.08 -37.14 -7.22
C ASP A 322 7.19 -35.85 -6.39
N ALA A 323 8.19 -35.78 -5.49
CA ALA A 323 8.44 -34.57 -4.70
C ALA A 323 8.89 -33.41 -5.59
N HIS A 324 9.76 -33.66 -6.59
CA HIS A 324 10.23 -32.67 -7.54
C HIS A 324 9.14 -32.26 -8.54
N LEU A 325 8.32 -33.21 -9.00
CA LEU A 325 7.17 -32.95 -9.87
C LEU A 325 6.13 -32.08 -9.14
N TRP A 326 5.90 -32.35 -7.86
CA TRP A 326 5.02 -31.58 -7.01
C TRP A 326 5.55 -30.17 -6.74
N SER A 327 6.84 -30.02 -6.42
CA SER A 327 7.44 -28.72 -6.13
C SER A 327 7.57 -27.82 -7.36
N THR A 328 7.89 -28.40 -8.52
CA THR A 328 8.24 -27.66 -9.74
C THR A 328 7.04 -27.43 -10.66
N PHE A 329 6.15 -28.43 -10.77
CA PHE A 329 5.02 -28.40 -11.69
C PHE A 329 3.65 -28.49 -10.99
N GLY A 330 3.62 -28.84 -9.70
CA GLY A 330 2.38 -29.00 -8.94
C GLY A 330 1.59 -30.24 -9.32
N LEU A 331 2.26 -31.29 -9.80
CA LEU A 331 1.68 -32.59 -10.15
C LEU A 331 2.05 -33.61 -9.05
N LYS A 332 1.09 -34.37 -8.51
CA LYS A 332 1.42 -35.40 -7.49
C LYS A 332 2.18 -36.57 -8.09
N ASN A 333 1.93 -36.86 -9.36
CA ASN A 333 2.66 -37.79 -10.20
C ASN A 333 2.41 -37.42 -11.67
N LEU A 334 3.13 -38.05 -12.60
CA LEU A 334 2.93 -37.82 -14.04
C LEU A 334 1.61 -38.36 -14.58
N ASN A 335 0.94 -39.25 -13.84
CA ASN A 335 -0.29 -39.91 -14.25
C ASN A 335 -1.53 -39.05 -14.01
N GLU A 336 -1.43 -37.93 -13.29
CA GLU A 336 -2.58 -37.06 -12.99
C GLU A 336 -3.20 -36.36 -14.22
N LYS A 337 -2.80 -36.69 -15.45
CA LYS A 337 -3.32 -36.05 -16.66
C LYS A 337 -3.12 -36.75 -18.00
N PHE A 338 -2.90 -38.06 -17.99
CA PHE A 338 -3.17 -38.89 -19.16
C PHE A 338 -4.54 -39.55 -19.01
#